data_AF-A0A0F6ID46-F1
#
_entry.id   AF-A0A0F6ID46-F1
#
_cell.length_a   1.000
_cell.length_b   1.000
_cell.length_c   1.000
_cell.angle_alpha   90.00
_cell.angle_beta   90.00
_cell.angle_gamma   90.00
#
_symmetry.space_group_name_H-M   'P 1'
#
loop_
_entity.id
_entity.type
_entity.pdbx_description
1 polymer ?
#
loop_
_entity_poly.entity_id
_entity_poly.type
_entity_poly.pdbx_seq_one_letter_code
_entity_poly.pdbx_strand_id
1 'polypeptide(L)'
;MGLRVEALPANAAVITCLANDEGYDTIFSQQLEVKANKGDVLIVLSGSGNSPNVVKALEVGNKLEMITYAILGFSGGKCKELAKYPIHFPINDMQISEDLQVIVGHMCMQWLCGAK
;
A
#
# COMPACT_ATOMS: atom_id res chain seq x y z
N MET A 1 -17.26 -16.35 -0.10
CA MET A 1 -17.14 -15.24 -1.06
C MET A 1 -15.67 -15.12 -1.43
N GLY A 2 -15.32 -15.20 -2.71
CA GLY A 2 -13.94 -14.95 -3.16
C GLY A 2 -13.73 -13.47 -3.41
N LEU A 3 -12.60 -12.91 -2.96
CA LEU A 3 -12.18 -11.54 -3.25
C LEU A 3 -10.98 -11.59 -4.20
N ARG A 4 -10.98 -10.77 -5.25
CA ARG A 4 -9.79 -10.58 -6.10
C ARG A 4 -8.84 -9.63 -5.36
N VAL A 5 -7.83 -10.20 -4.70
CA VAL A 5 -6.84 -9.45 -3.91
C VAL A 5 -5.46 -10.00 -4.23
N GLU A 6 -4.47 -9.10 -4.36
CA GLU A 6 -3.08 -9.47 -4.59
C GLU A 6 -2.16 -8.64 -3.69
N ALA A 7 -1.23 -9.33 -3.02
CA ALA A 7 -0.13 -8.69 -2.32
C ALA A 7 1.08 -8.64 -3.27
N LEU A 8 1.42 -7.44 -3.76
CA LEU A 8 2.59 -7.22 -4.62
C LEU A 8 3.93 -7.74 -4.06
N PRO A 9 4.20 -7.78 -2.73
CA PRO A 9 5.44 -8.35 -2.21
C PRO A 9 5.47 -9.89 -2.16
N ALA A 10 4.35 -10.59 -2.44
CA ALA A 10 4.25 -12.03 -2.19
C ALA A 10 5.13 -12.89 -3.12
N ASN A 11 5.45 -12.41 -4.33
CA ASN A 11 6.28 -13.14 -5.28
C ASN A 11 7.73 -12.64 -5.21
N ALA A 12 8.57 -13.34 -4.46
CA ALA A 12 9.97 -12.99 -4.28
C ALA A 12 10.75 -12.91 -5.61
N ALA A 13 10.45 -13.78 -6.59
CA ALA A 13 11.14 -13.78 -7.87
C ALA A 13 10.89 -12.45 -8.63
N VAL A 14 9.63 -11.99 -8.64
CA VAL A 14 9.23 -10.70 -9.25
C VAL A 14 9.89 -9.52 -8.55
N ILE A 15 9.93 -9.55 -7.21
CA ILE A 15 10.59 -8.49 -6.43
C ILE A 15 12.09 -8.44 -6.76
N THR A 16 12.77 -9.59 -6.78
CA THR A 16 14.21 -9.62 -7.02
C THR A 16 14.60 -9.27 -8.45
N CYS A 17 13.83 -9.69 -9.47
CA CYS A 17 14.16 -9.34 -10.85
C CYS A 17 13.93 -7.85 -11.12
N LEU A 18 12.79 -7.28 -10.68
CA LEU A 18 12.53 -5.86 -10.83
C LEU A 18 13.53 -5.00 -10.06
N ALA A 19 13.91 -5.42 -8.84
CA ALA A 19 14.93 -4.70 -8.08
C ALA A 19 16.31 -4.72 -8.76
N ASN A 20 16.67 -5.81 -9.44
CA ASN A 20 17.93 -5.95 -10.16
C ASN A 20 17.96 -5.10 -11.45
N ASP A 21 16.85 -5.10 -12.21
CA ASP A 21 16.81 -4.53 -13.55
C ASP A 21 16.38 -3.04 -13.54
N GLU A 22 15.42 -2.68 -12.68
CA GLU A 22 14.75 -1.37 -12.68
C GLU A 22 14.91 -0.58 -11.36
N GLY A 23 15.58 -1.17 -10.38
CA GLY A 23 15.80 -0.58 -9.06
C GLY A 23 14.72 -0.92 -8.03
N TYR A 24 15.13 -1.03 -6.76
CA TYR A 24 14.23 -1.47 -5.68
C TYR A 24 13.04 -0.52 -5.44
N ASP A 25 13.21 0.75 -5.77
CA ASP A 25 12.17 1.77 -5.63
C ASP A 25 11.05 1.66 -6.66
N THR A 26 11.17 0.87 -7.73
CA THR A 26 10.13 0.72 -8.75
C THR A 26 9.41 -0.64 -8.70
N ILE A 27 9.80 -1.55 -7.80
CA ILE A 27 9.30 -2.93 -7.73
C ILE A 27 7.77 -3.07 -7.61
N PHE A 28 7.08 -2.10 -7.02
CA PHE A 28 5.63 -2.11 -6.88
C PHE A 28 4.95 -1.36 -8.01
N SER A 29 5.48 -0.20 -8.41
CA SER A 29 4.92 0.59 -9.50
C SER A 29 4.94 -0.18 -10.84
N GLN A 30 6.03 -0.88 -11.15
CA GLN A 30 6.13 -1.72 -12.36
C GLN A 30 5.07 -2.82 -12.39
N GLN A 31 4.80 -3.45 -11.25
CA GLN A 31 3.73 -4.45 -11.16
C GLN A 31 2.34 -3.83 -11.37
N LEU A 32 2.11 -2.63 -10.85
CA LEU A 32 0.84 -1.91 -11.01
C LEU A 32 0.58 -1.55 -12.47
N GLU A 33 1.58 -1.06 -13.21
CA GLU A 33 1.41 -0.70 -14.63
C GLU A 33 0.94 -1.87 -15.50
N VAL A 34 1.28 -3.10 -15.12
CA VAL A 34 0.88 -4.31 -15.86
C VAL A 34 -0.43 -4.90 -15.35
N LYS A 35 -0.67 -4.89 -14.04
CA LYS A 35 -1.75 -5.68 -13.41
C LYS A 35 -2.99 -4.86 -13.06
N ALA A 36 -2.83 -3.57 -12.77
CA ALA A 36 -3.89 -2.74 -12.23
C ALA A 36 -4.84 -2.23 -13.33
N ASN A 37 -6.10 -2.08 -12.96
CA ASN A 37 -7.15 -1.51 -13.81
C ASN A 37 -7.65 -0.21 -13.19
N LYS A 38 -8.21 0.65 -14.03
CA LYS A 38 -8.95 1.84 -13.58
C LYS A 38 -10.02 1.44 -12.56
N GLY A 39 -10.05 2.12 -11.43
CA GLY A 39 -11.00 1.86 -10.34
C GLY A 39 -10.61 0.74 -9.37
N ASP A 40 -9.51 0.00 -9.62
CA ASP A 40 -8.96 -0.91 -8.62
C ASP A 40 -8.54 -0.15 -7.35
N VAL A 41 -8.55 -0.83 -6.20
CA VAL A 41 -8.16 -0.25 -4.91
C VAL A 41 -6.71 -0.61 -4.61
N LEU A 42 -5.87 0.41 -4.41
CA LEU A 42 -4.51 0.25 -3.90
C LEU A 42 -4.47 0.61 -2.42
N ILE A 43 -4.03 -0.34 -1.58
CA ILE A 43 -3.80 -0.11 -0.16
C ILE A 43 -2.30 -0.20 0.08
N VAL A 44 -1.70 0.87 0.60
CA VAL A 44 -0.29 0.85 1.02
C VAL A 44 -0.15 0.92 2.53
N LEU A 45 0.83 0.18 3.05
CA LEU A 45 1.22 0.17 4.46
C LEU A 45 2.60 0.80 4.58
N SER A 46 2.74 1.85 5.37
CA SER A 46 4.05 2.45 5.61
C SER A 46 4.08 3.19 6.95
N GLY A 47 4.96 2.78 7.86
CA GLY A 47 5.14 3.50 9.13
C GLY A 47 5.56 4.96 8.89
N SER A 48 6.68 5.18 8.20
CA SER A 48 7.21 6.53 7.96
C SER A 48 6.49 7.29 6.83
N GLY A 49 5.84 6.58 5.90
CA GLY A 49 5.23 7.16 4.71
C GLY A 49 6.24 7.76 3.71
N ASN A 50 7.52 7.39 3.80
CA ASN A 50 8.59 7.95 2.96
C ASN A 50 9.36 6.91 2.14
N SER A 51 9.01 5.63 2.25
CA SER A 51 9.66 4.56 1.49
C SER A 51 9.50 4.81 -0.03
N PRO A 52 10.59 4.97 -0.80
CA PRO A 52 10.50 5.35 -2.21
C PRO A 52 9.65 4.39 -3.06
N ASN A 53 9.72 3.08 -2.78
CA ASN A 53 8.91 2.07 -3.43
C ASN A 53 7.40 2.22 -3.21
N VAL A 54 6.99 2.67 -2.03
CA VAL A 54 5.58 2.92 -1.70
C VAL A 54 5.12 4.25 -2.30
N VAL A 55 5.97 5.28 -2.25
CA VAL A 55 5.70 6.59 -2.85
C VAL A 55 5.45 6.46 -4.36
N LYS A 56 6.34 5.77 -5.08
CA LYS A 56 6.18 5.51 -6.52
C LYS A 56 4.95 4.66 -6.84
N ALA A 57 4.61 3.69 -5.98
CA ALA A 57 3.39 2.91 -6.14
C ALA A 57 2.13 3.79 -6.04
N LEU A 58 2.09 4.74 -5.10
CA LEU A 58 0.98 5.69 -4.99
C LEU A 58 0.89 6.63 -6.20
N GLU A 59 2.03 7.15 -6.67
CA GLU A 59 2.09 8.01 -7.87
C GLU A 59 1.53 7.28 -9.10
N VAL A 60 1.98 6.06 -9.35
CA VAL A 60 1.48 5.24 -10.46
C VAL A 60 0.02 4.83 -10.26
N GLY A 61 -0.38 4.41 -9.06
CA GLY A 61 -1.77 4.08 -8.76
C GLY A 61 -2.71 5.26 -9.04
N ASN A 62 -2.32 6.47 -8.65
CA ASN A 62 -3.08 7.68 -8.96
C ASN A 62 -3.15 7.96 -10.47
N LYS A 63 -2.02 7.82 -11.19
CA LYS A 63 -1.96 7.97 -12.65
C LYS A 63 -2.87 6.98 -13.38
N LEU A 64 -3.00 5.75 -12.86
CA LEU A 64 -3.88 4.70 -13.38
C LEU A 64 -5.35 4.85 -12.93
N GLU A 65 -5.71 5.97 -12.30
CA GLU A 65 -7.06 6.24 -11.78
C GLU A 65 -7.55 5.18 -10.76
N MET A 66 -6.63 4.56 -10.01
CA MET A 66 -6.97 3.69 -8.89
C MET A 66 -7.51 4.51 -7.70
N ILE A 67 -8.18 3.84 -6.78
CA ILE A 67 -8.56 4.39 -5.47
C ILE A 67 -7.43 4.08 -4.49
N THR A 68 -6.69 5.10 -4.05
CA THR A 68 -5.48 4.92 -3.24
C THR A 68 -5.73 5.21 -1.76
N TYR A 69 -5.46 4.22 -0.92
CA TYR A 69 -5.43 4.32 0.55
C TYR A 69 -4.01 4.16 1.06
N ALA A 70 -3.68 4.86 2.14
CA ALA A 70 -2.40 4.70 2.83
C ALA A 70 -2.63 4.62 4.34
N ILE A 71 -2.14 3.57 4.98
CA ILE A 71 -2.20 3.40 6.44
C ILE A 71 -0.84 3.73 7.02
N LEU A 72 -0.79 4.80 7.81
CA LEU A 72 0.44 5.55 8.08
C LEU A 72 0.66 5.81 9.56
N GLY A 73 1.93 5.83 9.97
CA GLY A 73 2.41 6.27 11.28
C GLY A 73 3.11 7.63 11.21
N PHE A 74 3.84 8.00 12.28
CA PHE A 74 4.74 9.15 12.33
C PHE A 74 4.09 10.46 11.85
N SER A 75 4.72 11.21 10.95
CA SER A 75 4.13 12.38 10.27
C SER A 75 3.26 12.01 9.07
N GLY A 76 3.28 10.74 8.66
CA GLY A 76 2.65 10.23 7.45
C GLY A 76 3.47 10.40 6.17
N GLY A 77 4.54 11.20 6.21
CA GLY A 77 5.47 11.39 5.10
C GLY A 77 4.80 11.83 3.79
N LYS A 78 5.48 11.58 2.67
CA LYS A 78 4.96 11.87 1.32
C LYS A 78 3.67 11.10 1.01
N CYS A 79 3.55 9.87 1.51
CA CYS A 79 2.39 9.04 1.26
C CYS A 79 1.07 9.67 1.74
N LYS A 80 1.11 10.49 2.81
CA LYS A 80 -0.07 11.18 3.33
C LYS A 80 -0.66 12.18 2.34
N GLU A 81 0.19 12.87 1.58
CA GLU A 81 -0.23 13.85 0.57
C GLU A 81 -0.63 13.19 -0.75
N LEU A 82 0.03 12.07 -1.09
CA LEU A 82 -0.21 11.35 -2.34
C LEU A 82 -1.45 10.47 -2.31
N ALA A 83 -1.79 9.85 -1.19
CA ALA A 83 -2.94 8.96 -1.11
C ALA A 83 -4.25 9.78 -1.18
N LYS A 84 -5.23 9.30 -1.96
CA LYS A 84 -6.57 9.90 -1.99
C LYS A 84 -7.25 9.82 -0.62
N TYR A 85 -7.02 8.73 0.10
CA TYR A 85 -7.62 8.47 1.41
C TYR A 85 -6.55 8.02 2.43
N PRO A 86 -5.83 8.96 3.07
CA PRO A 86 -4.86 8.62 4.11
C PRO A 86 -5.56 8.28 5.44
N ILE A 87 -5.18 7.14 6.02
CA ILE A 87 -5.52 6.71 7.39
C ILE A 87 -4.25 6.90 8.23
N HIS A 88 -4.13 8.07 8.86
CA HIS A 88 -2.89 8.47 9.55
C HIS A 88 -3.05 8.44 11.07
N PHE A 89 -2.20 7.66 11.72
CA PHE A 89 -2.02 7.64 13.16
C PHE A 89 -0.76 8.43 13.54
N PRO A 90 -0.87 9.58 14.24
CA PRO A 90 0.27 10.42 14.58
C PRO A 90 1.07 9.84 15.77
N ILE A 91 1.60 8.62 15.61
CA ILE A 91 2.39 7.90 16.60
C ILE A 91 3.83 7.79 16.11
N ASN A 92 4.77 8.20 16.95
CA ASN A 92 6.21 8.19 16.66
C ASN A 92 6.86 6.89 17.16
N ASP A 93 6.29 5.76 16.77
CA ASP A 93 6.77 4.41 17.12
C ASP A 93 6.44 3.44 15.97
N MET A 94 7.44 2.70 15.50
CA MET A 94 7.27 1.80 14.35
C MET A 94 6.40 0.59 14.69
N GLN A 95 6.59 -0.04 15.85
CA GLN A 95 5.88 -1.25 16.23
C GLN A 95 4.40 -0.95 16.42
N ILE A 96 4.08 0.14 17.12
CA ILE A 96 2.68 0.57 17.30
C ILE A 96 2.05 0.97 15.96
N SER A 97 2.82 1.59 15.05
CA SER A 97 2.33 1.92 13.71
C SER A 97 1.96 0.67 12.90
N GLU A 98 2.77 -0.39 12.99
CA GLU A 98 2.49 -1.69 12.35
C GLU A 98 1.29 -2.40 13.00
N ASP A 99 1.17 -2.36 14.33
CA ASP A 99 -0.01 -2.89 15.04
C ASP A 99 -1.30 -2.23 14.55
N LEU A 100 -1.30 -0.90 14.38
CA LEU A 100 -2.45 -0.16 13.88
C LEU A 100 -2.80 -0.51 12.43
N GLN A 101 -1.80 -0.78 11.59
CA GLN A 101 -2.03 -1.27 10.23
C GLN A 101 -2.76 -2.63 10.22
N VAL A 102 -2.35 -3.55 11.11
CA VAL A 102 -3.01 -4.85 11.27
C VAL A 102 -4.44 -4.68 11.79
N ILE A 103 -4.65 -3.80 12.78
CA ILE A 103 -5.98 -3.50 13.33
C ILE A 103 -6.92 -2.99 12.23
N VAL A 104 -6.48 -2.03 11.41
CA VAL A 104 -7.28 -1.54 10.27
C VAL A 104 -7.61 -2.70 9.32
N GLY A 105 -6.66 -3.58 9.03
CA GLY A 105 -6.89 -4.79 8.25
C GLY A 105 -7.96 -5.70 8.85
N HIS A 106 -7.92 -5.94 10.16
CA HIS A 106 -8.94 -6.71 10.88
C HIS A 106 -10.32 -6.05 10.85
N MET A 107 -10.41 -4.72 10.98
CA MET A 107 -11.67 -3.98 10.85
C MET A 107 -12.27 -4.16 9.44
N CYS A 108 -11.45 -4.05 8.39
CA CYS A 108 -11.88 -4.31 7.02
C CYS A 108 -12.39 -5.75 6.85
N MET A 109 -11.65 -6.73 7.36
CA MET A 109 -12.05 -8.14 7.29
C MET A 109 -13.35 -8.42 8.04
N GLN A 110 -13.51 -7.88 9.24
CA GLN A 110 -14.73 -8.01 10.04
C GLN A 110 -15.94 -7.47 9.26
N TRP A 111 -15.79 -6.28 8.66
CA TRP A 111 -16.83 -5.64 7.86
C TRP A 111 -17.16 -6.42 6.59
N LEU A 112 -16.14 -6.86 5.83
CA LEU A 112 -16.32 -7.61 4.58
C LEU A 112 -16.90 -9.02 4.80
N CYS A 113 -16.57 -9.67 5.91
CA CYS A 113 -17.05 -11.01 6.23
C CYS A 113 -18.37 -11.02 7.02
N GLY A 114 -18.91 -9.86 7.41
CA GLY A 114 -20.12 -9.78 8.23
C GLY A 114 -19.98 -10.43 9.61
N ALA A 115 -18.74 -10.56 10.11
CA ALA A 115 -18.48 -11.05 11.45
C ALA A 115 -18.91 -9.94 12.43
N LYS A 116 -19.94 -10.20 13.23
CA LYS A 116 -20.33 -9.29 14.32
C LYS A 116 -19.28 -9.35 15.42
#